data_AF-A0A1I4K7F7-F1
#
_entry.id   AF-A0A1I4K7F7-F1
#
_cell.length_a   1.000
_cell.length_b   1.000
_cell.length_c   1.000
_cell.angle_alpha   90.00
_cell.angle_beta   90.00
_cell.angle_gamma   90.00
#
_symmetry.space_group_name_H-M   'P 1'
#
loop_
_entity.id
_entity.type
_entity.pdbx_description
1 polymer ?
#
loop_
_entity_poly.entity_id
_entity_poly.type
_entity_poly.pdbx_seq_one_letter_code
_entity_poly.pdbx_strand_id
1 'polypeptide(L)' 'MLSQEKIDRINELARRSKTTGLTEQEENEQHELRNEYLAKFRSSFKSQLQSVKVVDPEGDDVTPQKLEKAKRNNPHYRS' A
#
# COMPACT_ATOMS: atom_id res chain seq x y z
N MET A 1 2.09 9.75 -1.29
CA MET A 1 2.40 9.27 0.07
C MET A 1 1.58 10.04 1.09
N LEU A 2 1.41 9.50 2.30
CA LEU A 2 0.83 10.22 3.44
C LEU A 2 1.88 11.21 4.00
N SER A 3 1.44 12.32 4.61
CA SER A 3 2.33 13.30 5.23
C SER A 3 3.08 12.69 6.43
N GLN A 4 4.31 13.14 6.65
CA GLN A 4 5.17 12.65 7.75
C GLN A 4 4.50 12.80 9.12
N GLU A 5 3.83 13.94 9.35
CA GLU A 5 3.12 14.25 10.59
C GLU A 5 2.04 13.20 10.93
N LYS A 6 1.30 12.70 9.92
CA LYS A 6 0.29 11.66 10.11
C LYS A 6 0.91 10.30 10.43
N ILE A 7 2.07 10.00 9.85
CA ILE A 7 2.82 8.76 10.13
C ILE A 7 3.33 8.78 11.57
N ASP A 8 3.86 9.93 12.02
CA ASP A 8 4.33 10.10 13.39
C ASP A 8 3.19 9.96 14.39
N ARG A 9 2.01 10.51 14.06
CA ARG A 9 0.78 10.34 14.85
C ARG A 9 0.36 8.87 14.96
N ILE A 10 0.36 8.11 13.85
CA ILE A 10 0.07 6.67 13.87
C ILE A 10 1.04 5.93 14.80
N ASN A 11 2.33 6.29 14.79
CA ASN A 11 3.35 5.68 15.64
C ASN A 11 3.15 6.02 17.12
N GLU A 12 2.76 7.25 17.44
CA GLU A 12 2.44 7.69 18.79
C GLU A 12 1.24 6.88 19.34
N LEU A 13 0.14 6.81 18.58
CA LEU A 13 -1.05 6.02 18.94
C LEU A 13 -0.71 4.53 19.06
N ALA A 14 0.13 3.99 18.19
CA ALA A 14 0.58 2.59 18.26
C ALA A 14 1.43 2.31 19.51
N ARG A 15 2.26 3.26 19.95
CA ARG A 15 3.01 3.13 21.21
C ARG A 15 2.08 3.17 22.41
N ARG A 16 1.13 4.13 22.44
CA ARG A 16 0.16 4.27 23.52
C ARG A 16 -0.74 3.04 23.67
N SER A 17 -1.20 2.48 22.54
CA SER A 17 -1.94 1.21 22.50
C SER A 17 -1.21 0.06 23.23
N LYS A 18 0.12 -0.02 23.06
CA LYS A 18 0.94 -1.06 23.68
C LYS A 18 1.27 -0.81 25.15
N THR A 19 1.27 0.45 25.60
CA THR A 19 1.69 0.80 26.96
C THR A 19 0.51 0.98 27.90
N THR A 20 -0.40 1.89 27.56
CA THR A 20 -1.46 2.39 28.45
C THR A 20 -2.86 2.02 27.98
N GLY A 21 -2.97 1.47 26.76
CA GLY A 21 -4.24 1.35 26.04
C GLY A 21 -4.60 2.64 25.30
N LEU A 22 -5.53 2.52 24.35
CA LEU A 22 -6.12 3.64 23.63
C LEU A 22 -7.53 3.88 24.16
N THR A 23 -7.97 5.13 24.10
CA THR A 23 -9.40 5.45 24.25
C THR A 23 -10.14 5.12 22.95
N GLU A 24 -11.46 4.93 22.98
CA GLU A 24 -12.26 4.69 21.76
C GLU A 24 -12.07 5.80 20.71
N GLN A 25 -11.87 7.04 21.14
CA GLN A 25 -11.61 8.17 20.24
C GLN A 25 -10.26 8.01 19.52
N GLU A 26 -9.24 7.59 20.25
CA GLU A 26 -7.89 7.39 19.72
C GLU A 26 -7.79 6.12 18.86
N GLU A 27 -8.55 5.07 19.16
CA GLU A 27 -8.68 3.89 18.30
C GLU A 27 -9.33 4.25 16.96
N ASN A 28 -10.39 5.05 16.98
CA ASN A 28 -11.03 5.55 15.76
C ASN A 28 -10.06 6.42 14.94
N GLU A 29 -9.35 7.35 15.58
CA GLU A 29 -8.33 8.18 14.92
C GLU A 29 -7.23 7.30 14.29
N GLN A 30 -6.73 6.30 15.04
CA GLN A 30 -5.71 5.37 14.54
C GLN A 30 -6.22 4.57 13.33
N HIS A 31 -7.47 4.11 13.38
CA HIS A 31 -8.09 3.34 12.31
C HIS A 31 -8.26 4.18 11.04
N GLU A 32 -8.75 5.41 11.16
CA GLU A 32 -8.88 6.35 10.04
C GLU A 32 -7.51 6.65 9.39
N LEU A 33 -6.51 7.00 10.21
CA LEU A 33 -5.17 7.29 9.73
C LEU A 33 -4.52 6.08 9.04
N ARG A 34 -4.71 4.87 9.58
CA ARG A 34 -4.24 3.63 8.95
C ARG A 34 -4.92 3.36 7.62
N ASN A 35 -6.22 3.59 7.53
CA ASN A 35 -6.96 3.38 6.28
C ASN A 35 -6.50 4.38 5.20
N GLU A 36 -6.29 5.64 5.56
CA GLU A 36 -5.75 6.64 4.64
C GLU A 36 -4.33 6.27 4.18
N TYR A 37 -3.48 5.84 5.11
CA TYR A 37 -2.13 5.36 4.81
C TYR A 37 -2.18 4.20 3.81
N LEU A 38 -2.99 3.17 4.09
CA LEU A 38 -3.11 1.99 3.24
C LEU A 38 -3.67 2.32 1.86
N ALA A 39 -4.63 3.24 1.74
CA ALA A 39 -5.15 3.67 0.46
C ALA A 39 -4.07 4.35 -0.39
N LYS A 40 -3.31 5.29 0.19
CA LYS A 40 -2.21 5.97 -0.50
C LYS A 40 -1.05 5.02 -0.80
N PHE A 41 -0.74 4.12 0.12
CA PHE A 41 0.29 3.09 -0.04
C PHE A 41 -0.07 2.13 -1.17
N ARG A 42 -1.29 1.59 -1.20
CA ARG A 42 -1.75 0.68 -2.27
C ARG A 42 -1.72 1.36 -3.64
N SER A 43 -2.11 2.63 -3.73
CA SER A 43 -2.01 3.40 -4.98
C SER A 43 -0.56 3.53 -5.45
N SER A 44 0.34 3.97 -4.56
CA SER A 44 1.77 4.11 -4.86
C SER A 44 2.44 2.77 -5.18
N PHE A 45 2.09 1.72 -4.44
CA PHE A 45 2.63 0.37 -4.60
C PHE A 45 2.14 -0.27 -5.90
N LYS A 46 0.88 -0.02 -6.30
CA LYS A 46 0.37 -0.45 -7.60
C LYS A 46 1.17 0.19 -8.73
N SER A 47 1.42 1.50 -8.69
CA SER A 47 2.29 2.19 -9.67
C SER A 47 3.72 1.64 -9.68
N GLN A 48 4.25 1.27 -8.51
CA GLN A 48 5.58 0.67 -8.44
C GLN A 48 5.59 -0.76 -9.00
N LEU A 49 4.60 -1.59 -8.70
CA LEU A 49 4.47 -2.96 -9.23
C LEU A 49 4.24 -2.97 -10.75
N GLN A 50 3.63 -1.92 -11.30
CA GLN A 50 3.51 -1.72 -12.74
C GLN A 50 4.87 -1.55 -13.43
N SER A 51 5.90 -1.08 -12.71
CA SER A 51 7.28 -0.98 -13.18
C SER A 51 8.11 -2.26 -12.93
N VAL A 52 7.60 -3.22 -12.14
CA VAL A 52 8.34 -4.46 -11.83
C VAL A 52 8.00 -5.51 -12.88
N LYS A 53 9.01 -5.88 -13.67
CA LYS A 53 9.03 -7.01 -14.60
C LYS A 53 9.49 -8.25 -13.83
N VAL A 54 8.75 -9.37 -13.94
CA VAL A 54 9.17 -10.63 -13.32
C VAL A 54 10.14 -11.30 -14.28
N VAL A 55 11.44 -11.22 -13.96
CA VAL A 55 12.51 -11.90 -14.68
C VAL A 55 12.97 -13.11 -13.89
N ASP A 56 13.23 -14.21 -14.58
CA ASP A 56 13.82 -15.40 -13.98
C ASP A 56 15.33 -15.19 -13.72
N PRO A 57 16.03 -16.12 -13.02
CA PRO A 57 17.46 -15.98 -12.75
C PRO A 57 18.36 -16.12 -13.99
N GLU A 58 17.84 -16.58 -15.13
CA GLU A 58 18.53 -16.60 -16.44
C GLU A 58 18.29 -15.30 -17.25
N GLY A 59 17.42 -14.41 -16.76
CA GLY A 59 17.14 -13.10 -17.35
C GLY A 59 15.92 -13.07 -18.28
N ASP A 60 15.21 -14.19 -18.40
CA ASP A 60 14.04 -14.29 -19.27
C ASP A 60 12.78 -13.74 -18.59
N ASP A 61 11.97 -13.02 -19.37
CA ASP A 61 10.68 -12.51 -18.92
C ASP A 61 9.66 -13.64 -18.82
N VAL A 62 9.56 -14.22 -17.63
CA VAL A 62 8.62 -15.29 -17.32
C VAL A 62 7.28 -14.77 -16.81
N THR A 63 6.93 -13.50 -17.08
CA THR A 63 5.63 -12.93 -16.67
C THR A 63 4.49 -13.87 -17.12
N PRO A 64 3.77 -14.53 -16.19
CA PRO A 64 2.80 -15.54 -16.56
C PRO A 64 1.68 -14.95 -17.44
N GLN A 65 1.24 -15.67 -18.47
CA GLN A 65 0.19 -15.20 -19.41
C GLN A 65 -1.13 -14.79 -18.73
N LYS A 66 -1.38 -15.25 -17.49
CA LYS A 66 -2.51 -14.81 -16.68
C LYS A 66 -2.38 -13.34 -16.23
N LEU A 67 -1.17 -12.87 -15.95
CA LEU A 67 -0.88 -11.47 -15.60
C LEU A 67 -0.93 -10.54 -16.82
N GLU A 68 -0.46 -11.00 -17.99
CA GLU A 68 -0.60 -10.31 -19.29
C GLU A 68 -2.06 -9.99 -19.61
N LYS A 69 -2.95 -10.99 -19.47
CA LYS A 69 -4.40 -10.82 -19.70
C LYS A 69 -5.05 -9.85 -18.71
N ALA A 70 -4.60 -9.87 -17.44
CA ALA A 70 -5.09 -8.95 -16.41
C ALA A 70 -4.64 -7.50 -16.67
N LYS A 71 -3.42 -7.28 -17.19
CA LYS A 71 -2.93 -5.95 -17.60
C LYS A 71 -3.71 -5.42 -18.82
N ARG A 72 -3.98 -6.25 -19.83
CA ARG A 72 -4.72 -5.88 -21.06
C ARG A 72 -6.21 -5.53 -20.81
N ASN A 73 -6.81 -6.09 -19.77
CA ASN A 73 -8.20 -5.81 -19.38
C ASN A 73 -8.34 -4.67 -18.35
N ASN A 74 -7.23 -4.11 -17.87
CA ASN A 74 -7.26 -2.96 -16.98
C ASN A 74 -7.41 -1.68 -17.83
N PRO A 75 -8.49 -0.89 -17.65
CA PRO A 75 -8.75 0.32 -18.46
C PRO A 75 -7.62 1.36 -18.38
N HIS A 76 -6.77 1.27 -17.36
CA HIS A 76 -5.62 2.16 -17.19
C HIS A 76 -4.51 2.00 -18.24
N TYR A 77 -4.50 0.89 -19.00
CA TYR A 77 -3.51 0.60 -20.06
C TYR A 77 -4.13 0.54 -21.46
N ARG A 78 -5.44 0.82 -21.57
CA ARG A 78 -6.12 0.98 -22.86
C ARG A 78 -6.04 2.45 -23.26
N SER A 79 -4.87 2.88 -23.71
CA SER A 79 -4.70 4.07 -24.54
C SER A 79 -3.71 3.74 -25.65
#